data_AF-A0A7C4XKP4-F1
#
_entry.id   AF-A0A7C4XKP4-F1
#
_cell.length_a   1.000
_cell.length_b   1.000
_cell.length_c   1.000
_cell.angle_alpha   90.00
_cell.angle_beta   90.00
_cell.angle_gamma   90.00
#
_symmetry.space_group_name_H-M   'P 1'
#
loop_
_entity.id
_entity.type
_entity.pdbx_description
1 polymer ?
#
loop_
_entity_poly.entity_id
_entity_poly.type
_entity_poly.pdbx_seq_one_letter_code
_entity_poly.pdbx_strand_id
1 'polypeptide(L)' 'MLSSVEVKGEITSDGIRINSVVKSIGKTGVEMEALTAVSVALLTVYDMCKAVDKNMILEDIRLTGKSKASL' A
#
# COMPACT_ATOMS: atom_id res chain seq x y z
N MET A 1 13.22 0.58 -13.66
CA MET A 1 12.33 1.77 -13.79
C MET A 1 10.92 1.31 -13.48
N LEU A 2 10.22 2.01 -12.59
CA LEU A 2 8.82 1.68 -12.27
C LEU A 2 7.96 1.90 -13.52
N SER A 3 7.14 0.93 -13.86
CA SER A 3 6.22 1.00 -15.00
C SER A 3 4.78 1.30 -14.56
N SER A 4 4.43 0.98 -13.32
CA SER A 4 3.11 1.28 -12.76
C SER A 4 3.16 1.24 -11.23
N VAL A 5 2.41 2.14 -10.60
CA VAL A 5 2.09 2.13 -9.18
C VAL A 5 0.58 2.31 -9.07
N GLU A 6 -0.11 1.32 -8.53
CA GLU A 6 -1.55 1.35 -8.29
C GLU A 6 -1.80 1.28 -6.80
N VAL A 7 -2.70 2.13 -6.28
CA VAL A 7 -3.13 2.14 -4.88
C VAL A 7 -4.66 2.13 -4.86
N LYS A 8 -5.24 1.17 -4.14
CA LYS A 8 -6.68 0.97 -4.02
C LYS A 8 -7.08 1.00 -2.55
N GLY A 9 -8.02 1.88 -2.21
CA GLY A 9 -8.68 1.91 -0.92
C GLY A 9 -10.08 1.29 -1.01
N GLU A 10 -10.44 0.49 -0.02
CA GLU A 10 -11.76 -0.11 0.16
C GLU A 10 -12.25 0.20 1.57
N ILE A 11 -13.46 0.76 1.69
CA ILE A 11 -14.09 0.95 3.00
C ILE A 11 -14.66 -0.40 3.44
N THR A 12 -14.27 -0.84 4.63
CA THR A 12 -14.76 -2.07 5.26
C THR A 12 -15.68 -1.73 6.44
N SER A 13 -16.25 -2.74 7.10
CA SER A 13 -17.07 -2.53 8.29
C SER A 13 -16.30 -1.99 9.49
N ASP A 14 -14.98 -2.18 9.50
CA ASP A 14 -14.06 -1.91 10.61
C ASP A 14 -12.98 -0.85 10.28
N GLY A 15 -12.97 -0.29 9.07
CA GLY A 15 -12.00 0.73 8.70
C GLY A 15 -11.83 0.91 7.19
N ILE A 16 -10.58 1.16 6.78
CA ILE A 16 -10.19 1.26 5.37
C ILE A 16 -9.05 0.28 5.10
N ARG A 17 -9.24 -0.60 4.13
CA ARG A 17 -8.18 -1.48 3.62
C ARG A 17 -7.50 -0.82 2.43
N ILE A 18 -6.17 -0.74 2.46
CA ILE A 18 -5.38 -0.26 1.34
C ILE A 18 -4.53 -1.39 0.77
N ASN A 19 -4.60 -1.56 -0.55
CA ASN A 19 -3.72 -2.44 -1.31
C ASN A 19 -2.91 -1.63 -2.31
N SER A 20 -1.65 -1.99 -2.53
CA SER A 20 -0.84 -1.45 -3.63
C SER A 20 -0.29 -2.56 -4.52
N VAL A 21 -0.14 -2.23 -5.80
CA VAL A 21 0.54 -3.08 -6.78
C VAL A 21 1.56 -2.22 -7.51
N VAL A 22 2.83 -2.63 -7.44
CA VAL A 22 3.92 -1.95 -8.13
C VAL A 22 4.53 -2.87 -9.16
N LYS A 23 4.75 -2.35 -10.37
CA LYS A 23 5.39 -3.04 -11.48
C LYS A 23 6.66 -2.30 -11.88
N SER A 24 7.68 -3.06 -12.26
CA SER A 24 8.96 -2.51 -12.70
C SER A 24 9.64 -3.45 -13.69
N ILE A 25 10.41 -2.84 -14.59
CA ILE A 25 11.34 -3.55 -15.45
C ILE A 25 12.72 -3.34 -14.85
N GLY A 26 13.30 -4.39 -14.29
CA GLY A 26 14.57 -4.31 -13.56
C GLY A 26 15.03 -5.65 -12.97
N LYS A 27 16.28 -5.66 -12.49
CA LYS A 27 16.90 -6.84 -11.87
C LYS A 27 16.45 -7.04 -10.42
N THR A 28 16.09 -5.96 -9.74
CA THR A 28 15.62 -5.94 -8.35
C THR A 28 14.10 -6.05 -8.28
N GLY A 29 13.61 -6.59 -7.17
CA GLY A 29 12.18 -6.51 -6.84
C GLY A 29 11.75 -5.08 -6.50
N VAL A 30 10.45 -4.89 -6.35
CA VAL A 30 9.82 -3.60 -5.99
C VAL A 30 8.88 -3.71 -4.79
N GLU A 31 9.20 -4.62 -3.88
CA GLU A 31 8.44 -4.88 -2.66
C GLU A 31 8.45 -3.64 -1.75
N MET A 32 9.60 -2.97 -1.68
CA MET A 32 9.76 -1.78 -0.84
C MET A 32 8.92 -0.62 -1.36
N GLU A 33 8.83 -0.44 -2.67
CA GLU A 33 8.00 0.58 -3.31
C GLU A 33 6.51 0.30 -3.06
N ALA A 34 6.09 -0.97 -3.13
CA ALA A 34 4.71 -1.36 -2.81
C ALA A 34 4.37 -1.10 -1.34
N LEU A 35 5.24 -1.53 -0.41
CA LEU A 35 5.05 -1.32 1.04
C LEU A 35 5.07 0.16 1.40
N THR A 36 5.94 0.95 0.77
CA THR A 36 6.01 2.40 0.95
C THR A 36 4.72 3.05 0.45
N ALA A 37 4.21 2.66 -0.73
CA ALA A 37 2.97 3.20 -1.28
C ALA A 37 1.76 2.95 -0.34
N VAL A 38 1.61 1.73 0.19
CA VAL A 38 0.54 1.43 1.18
C VAL A 38 0.73 2.24 2.45
N SER A 39 1.95 2.31 2.99
CA SER A 39 2.23 3.00 4.24
C SER A 39 1.91 4.50 4.15
N VAL A 40 2.34 5.15 3.07
CA VAL A 40 2.06 6.58 2.84
C VAL A 40 0.57 6.82 2.61
N ALA A 41 -0.13 5.93 1.90
CA ALA A 41 -1.56 6.05 1.69
C ALA A 41 -2.35 5.90 3.01
N LEU A 42 -1.97 4.96 3.88
CA LEU A 42 -2.54 4.81 5.22
C LEU A 42 -2.25 6.03 6.10
N LEU A 43 -1.03 6.56 6.07
CA LEU A 43 -0.68 7.80 6.79
C LEU A 43 -1.50 9.00 6.28
N THR A 44 -1.78 9.04 4.98
CA THR A 44 -2.63 10.09 4.39
C THR A 44 -4.07 9.96 4.89
N VAL A 45 -4.63 8.76 4.94
CA VAL A 45 -5.97 8.53 5.53
C VAL A 45 -5.99 8.94 7.00
N TYR A 46 -4.97 8.56 7.77
CA TYR A 46 -4.84 8.99 9.16
C TYR A 46 -4.82 10.51 9.27
N ASP A 47 -4.04 11.20 8.43
CA ASP A 47 -3.97 12.66 8.42
C ASP A 47 -5.33 13.32 8.16
N MET A 48 -6.13 12.75 7.26
CA MET A 48 -7.46 13.25 6.94
C MET A 48 -8.50 12.98 8.05
N CYS A 49 -8.37 11.89 8.79
CA CYS A 49 -9.38 11.43 9.74
C CYS A 49 -9.02 11.64 11.22
N LYS A 50 -7.78 12.00 11.55
CA LYS A 50 -7.26 12.15 12.94
C LYS A 50 -8.04 13.13 13.83
N ALA A 51 -8.81 14.04 13.24
CA ALA A 51 -9.65 14.97 13.98
C ALA A 51 -10.95 14.29 14.49
N VAL A 52 -11.42 13.28 13.78
CA VAL A 52 -12.68 12.55 14.05
C VAL A 52 -12.41 11.37 14.98
N ASP A 53 -11.37 10.59 14.68
CA ASP A 53 -10.93 9.47 15.51
C ASP A 53 -9.41 9.53 15.73
N LYS A 54 -9.00 9.57 17.00
CA LYS A 54 -7.60 9.64 17.41
C LYS A 54 -6.99 8.28 17.75
N ASN A 55 -7.81 7.23 17.78
CA ASN A 55 -7.41 5.88 18.16
C ASN A 55 -7.23 4.97 16.94
N MET A 56 -7.29 5.51 15.71
CA MET A 56 -7.02 4.73 14.50
C MET A 56 -5.64 4.07 14.56
N ILE A 57 -5.57 2.81 14.16
CA ILE A 57 -4.33 2.02 14.15
C ILE A 57 -4.01 1.67 12.70
N LEU A 58 -2.75 1.87 12.30
CA LEU A 58 -2.23 1.34 11.04
C LEU A 58 -1.66 -0.05 11.34
N GLU A 59 -2.30 -1.08 10.81
CA GLU A 59 -1.93 -2.47 11.07
C GLU A 59 -1.88 -3.32 9.80
N ASP A 60 -1.35 -4.53 9.95
CA ASP A 60 -1.32 -5.57 8.93
C ASP A 60 -0.67 -5.17 7.59
N ILE A 61 0.27 -4.22 7.63
CA ILE A 61 1.09 -3.80 6.49
C ILE A 61 2.08 -4.92 6.16
N ARG A 62 1.78 -5.67 5.09
CA ARG A 62 2.59 -6.81 4.66
C ARG A 62 2.58 -6.99 3.15
N LEU A 63 3.58 -7.69 2.64
CA LEU A 63 3.61 -8.13 1.25
C LEU A 63 2.63 -9.29 1.06
N THR A 64 1.62 -9.12 0.21
CA THR A 64 0.59 -10.16 -0.06
C THR A 64 0.96 -11.05 -1.24
N GLY A 65 1.82 -10.59 -2.14
CA GLY A 65 2.28 -11.36 -3.28
C GLY A 65 3.44 -10.70 -4.00
N LYS A 66 4.27 -11.54 -4.63
CA LYS A 66 5.35 -11.11 -5.53
C LYS A 66 5.46 -12.14 -6.65
N SER A 67 5.52 -11.65 -7.87
CA SER A 67 5.76 -12.47 -9.06
C SER A 67 6.89 -11.87 -9.89
N LYS A 68 7.75 -12.73 -10.43
CA LYS A 68 8.77 -12.35 -11.41
C LYS A 68 8.59 -13.21 -12.64
N ALA A 69 8.36 -12.59 -13.79
CA ALA A 69 8.38 -13.31 -15.06
C ALA A 69 9.84 -13.61 -15.42
N SER A 70 10.17 -14.89 -15.56
CA SER A 70 11.41 -15.32 -16.19
C SER A 70 11.16 -15.39 -17.70
N LEU A 71 11.99 -14.70 -18.49
CA LEU A 71 12.07 -14.91 -19.94
C LEU A 71 12.74 -16.26 -20.22
#